data_AF-A0A7G8PUY4-F1
#
_entry.id   AF-A0A7G8PUY4-F1
#
_cell.length_a   1.000
_cell.length_b   1.000
_cell.length_c   1.000
_cell.angle_alpha   90.00
_cell.angle_beta   90.00
_cell.angle_gamma   90.00
#
_symmetry.space_group_name_H-M   'P 1'
#
loop_
_entity.id
_entity.type
_entity.pdbx_description
1 polymer ?
#
loop_
_entity_poly.entity_id
_entity_poly.type
_entity_poly.pdbx_seq_one_letter_code
_entity_poly.pdbx_strand_id
1 'polypeptide(L)'
;MVIQNRYPQYIKLSKTIKFLSELDDYELAYFAKFKLDTYLPETQYEIKRYLIQRNLNNHRIDELIKVNPKKKSTKNRLRCTRCSSDKIRVEKVAWTDTSDKIGYADEIAVLDGLGGKETFREQIICNVCEFWIKDPNNEKSKKSIWHHIGDFIFTLFSH
;
A
#
# COMPACT_ATOMS: atom_id res chain seq x y z
N MET A 1 -46.83 -27.18 -5.33
CA MET A 1 -45.49 -27.33 -4.70
C MET A 1 -44.89 -25.95 -4.53
N VAL A 2 -44.85 -25.45 -3.29
CA VAL A 2 -44.27 -24.14 -2.97
C VAL A 2 -42.84 -24.39 -2.51
N ILE A 3 -41.86 -24.06 -3.35
CA ILE A 3 -40.46 -24.00 -2.92
C ILE A 3 -40.35 -22.72 -2.08
N GLN A 4 -40.53 -22.86 -0.77
CA GLN A 4 -40.22 -21.79 0.16
C GLN A 4 -38.69 -21.60 0.13
N ASN A 5 -38.26 -20.51 -0.50
CA ASN A 5 -36.94 -19.92 -0.33
C ASN A 5 -36.78 -19.51 1.14
N ARG A 6 -36.38 -20.46 1.99
CA ARG A 6 -36.02 -20.22 3.39
C ARG A 6 -34.54 -20.00 3.49
N TYR A 7 -34.09 -18.74 3.47
CA TYR A 7 -32.93 -18.33 4.29
C TYR A 7 -32.97 -16.83 4.60
N PRO A 8 -33.49 -16.43 5.78
CA PRO A 8 -33.07 -15.21 6.45
C PRO A 8 -31.92 -15.60 7.39
N GLN A 9 -30.69 -15.58 6.90
CA GLN A 9 -29.51 -15.74 7.75
C GLN A 9 -28.84 -14.37 7.84
N TYR A 10 -28.82 -13.81 9.05
CA TYR A 10 -27.99 -12.68 9.41
C TYR A 10 -26.53 -13.15 9.28
N ILE A 11 -25.97 -13.07 8.07
CA ILE A 11 -24.58 -13.45 7.80
C ILE A 11 -23.75 -12.52 8.66
N LYS A 12 -23.06 -13.06 9.68
CA LYS A 12 -22.02 -12.33 10.40
C LYS A 12 -21.01 -11.89 9.34
N LEU A 13 -21.12 -10.63 8.93
CA LEU A 13 -20.32 -10.09 7.84
C LEU A 13 -18.85 -10.19 8.25
N SER A 14 -18.05 -10.95 7.50
CA SER A 14 -16.62 -11.06 7.79
C SER A 14 -16.02 -9.64 7.75
N LYS A 15 -14.93 -9.42 8.52
CA LYS A 15 -14.24 -8.13 8.52
C LYS A 15 -13.85 -7.72 7.09
N THR A 16 -13.49 -8.69 6.26
CA THR A 16 -13.21 -8.53 4.84
C THR A 16 -14.41 -7.99 4.08
N ILE A 17 -15.59 -8.62 4.15
CA ILE A 17 -16.77 -8.14 3.42
C ILE A 17 -17.24 -6.78 3.93
N LYS A 18 -17.11 -6.50 5.23
CA LYS A 18 -17.37 -5.16 5.77
C LYS A 18 -16.47 -4.11 5.12
N PHE A 19 -15.17 -4.36 5.02
CA PHE A 19 -14.25 -3.47 4.33
C PHE A 19 -14.59 -3.31 2.84
N LEU A 20 -14.90 -4.41 2.14
CA LEU A 20 -15.30 -4.35 0.72
C LEU A 20 -16.58 -3.54 0.50
N SER A 21 -17.50 -3.53 1.46
CA SER A 21 -18.73 -2.72 1.37
C SER A 21 -18.49 -1.21 1.36
N GLU A 22 -17.32 -0.77 1.86
CA GLU A 22 -16.91 0.64 1.90
C GLU A 22 -16.16 1.07 0.62
N LEU A 23 -15.94 0.13 -0.30
CA LEU A 23 -15.27 0.35 -1.58
C LEU A 23 -16.31 0.62 -2.69
N ASP A 24 -16.01 1.62 -3.53
CA ASP A 24 -16.74 1.78 -4.78
C ASP A 24 -16.26 0.80 -5.85
N ASP A 25 -16.98 0.71 -6.96
CA ASP A 25 -16.74 -0.30 -8.00
C ASP A 25 -15.34 -0.19 -8.62
N TYR A 26 -14.78 1.02 -8.73
CA TYR A 26 -13.40 1.20 -9.20
C TYR A 26 -12.40 0.67 -8.17
N GLU A 27 -12.58 1.01 -6.90
CA GLU A 27 -11.76 0.48 -5.81
C GLU A 27 -11.86 -1.05 -5.73
N LEU A 28 -13.06 -1.61 -5.87
CA LEU A 28 -13.28 -3.06 -5.90
C LEU A 28 -12.59 -3.72 -7.09
N ALA A 29 -12.58 -3.09 -8.27
CA ALA A 29 -11.86 -3.60 -9.42
C ALA A 29 -10.34 -3.68 -9.15
N TYR A 30 -9.76 -2.62 -8.57
CA TYR A 30 -8.36 -2.62 -8.17
C TYR A 30 -8.08 -3.63 -7.05
N PHE A 31 -8.96 -3.76 -6.06
CA PHE A 31 -8.84 -4.77 -5.01
C PHE A 31 -8.82 -6.18 -5.61
N ALA A 32 -9.80 -6.48 -6.47
CA ALA A 32 -9.94 -7.78 -7.11
C ALA A 32 -8.70 -8.12 -7.95
N LYS A 33 -8.15 -7.15 -8.69
CA LYS A 33 -6.99 -7.36 -9.56
C LYS A 33 -5.68 -7.59 -8.81
N PHE A 34 -5.49 -6.93 -7.67
CA PHE A 34 -4.17 -6.86 -7.02
C PHE A 34 -4.09 -7.57 -5.66
N LYS A 35 -5.21 -7.71 -4.95
CA LYS A 35 -5.23 -8.32 -3.61
C LYS A 35 -5.91 -9.68 -3.57
N LEU A 36 -6.86 -9.98 -4.47
CA LEU A 36 -7.68 -11.19 -4.35
C LEU A 36 -6.83 -12.45 -4.19
N ASP A 37 -5.80 -12.60 -5.02
CA ASP A 37 -4.96 -13.80 -5.05
C ASP A 37 -3.99 -13.91 -3.86
N THR A 38 -3.87 -12.88 -3.02
CA THR A 38 -3.05 -12.92 -1.79
C THR A 38 -3.80 -13.52 -0.60
N TYR A 39 -5.13 -13.69 -0.69
CA TYR A 39 -5.94 -14.31 0.35
C TYR A 39 -5.96 -15.85 0.24
N LEU A 40 -6.28 -16.50 1.35
CA LEU A 40 -6.53 -17.95 1.38
C LEU A 40 -7.75 -18.34 0.52
N PRO A 41 -7.77 -19.53 -0.10
CA PRO A 41 -8.81 -19.94 -1.06
C PRO A 41 -10.26 -19.75 -0.58
N GLU A 42 -10.54 -20.04 0.70
CA GLU A 42 -11.86 -19.89 1.30
C GLU A 42 -12.30 -18.42 1.33
N THR A 43 -11.37 -17.53 1.66
CA THR A 43 -11.61 -16.08 1.66
C THR A 43 -11.73 -15.56 0.24
N GLN A 44 -10.92 -16.06 -0.70
CA GLN A 44 -11.07 -15.72 -2.12
C GLN A 44 -12.47 -16.07 -2.63
N TYR A 45 -12.99 -17.24 -2.27
CA TYR A 45 -14.33 -17.67 -2.66
C TYR A 45 -15.40 -16.71 -2.12
N GLU A 46 -15.33 -16.33 -0.85
CA GLU A 46 -16.25 -15.36 -0.24
C GLU A 46 -16.22 -14.01 -0.97
N ILE A 47 -15.02 -13.50 -1.25
CA ILE A 47 -14.83 -12.24 -1.99
C ILE A 47 -15.38 -12.36 -3.41
N LYS A 48 -15.09 -13.45 -4.13
CA LYS A 48 -15.58 -13.67 -5.51
C LYS A 48 -17.11 -13.66 -5.55
N ARG A 49 -17.79 -14.30 -4.58
CA ARG A 49 -19.25 -14.22 -4.51
C ARG A 49 -19.74 -12.79 -4.28
N TYR A 50 -19.09 -12.04 -3.40
CA TYR A 50 -19.45 -10.64 -3.16
C TYR A 50 -19.29 -9.77 -4.42
N LEU A 51 -18.20 -9.97 -5.18
CA LEU A 51 -17.97 -9.27 -6.45
C LEU A 51 -19.04 -9.62 -7.48
N ILE A 52 -19.45 -10.90 -7.58
CA ILE A 52 -20.54 -11.33 -8.46
C ILE A 52 -21.87 -10.67 -8.06
N GLN A 53 -22.18 -10.60 -6.77
CA GLN A 53 -23.38 -9.90 -6.27
C GLN A 53 -23.37 -8.40 -6.61
N ARG A 54 -22.18 -7.80 -6.73
CA ARG A 54 -21.96 -6.42 -7.19
C ARG A 54 -21.87 -6.28 -8.71
N ASN A 55 -22.14 -7.34 -9.48
CA ASN A 55 -22.03 -7.37 -10.94
C ASN A 55 -20.61 -7.04 -11.46
N LEU A 56 -19.57 -7.41 -10.70
CA LEU A 56 -18.17 -7.21 -11.03
C LEU A 56 -17.55 -8.53 -11.51
N ASN A 57 -17.76 -8.84 -12.79
CA ASN A 57 -17.05 -9.93 -13.47
C ASN A 57 -15.68 -9.47 -13.99
N ASN A 58 -14.83 -10.40 -14.44
CA ASN A 58 -13.47 -10.11 -14.91
C ASN A 58 -13.43 -9.04 -16.01
N HIS A 59 -14.33 -9.13 -17.00
CA HIS A 59 -14.43 -8.16 -18.08
C HIS A 59 -14.73 -6.76 -17.53
N ARG A 60 -15.73 -6.64 -16.65
CA ARG A 60 -16.11 -5.37 -16.04
C ARG A 60 -15.00 -4.78 -15.17
N ILE A 61 -14.27 -5.62 -14.44
CA ILE A 61 -13.11 -5.22 -13.64
C ILE A 61 -12.03 -4.60 -14.55
N ASP A 62 -11.67 -5.28 -15.63
CA ASP A 62 -10.64 -4.78 -16.55
C ASP A 62 -11.07 -3.48 -17.25
N GLU A 63 -12.35 -3.33 -17.61
CA GLU A 63 -12.90 -2.07 -18.14
C GLU A 63 -12.76 -0.90 -17.14
N LEU A 64 -13.15 -1.11 -15.88
CA LEU A 64 -13.10 -0.08 -14.84
C LEU A 64 -11.66 0.38 -14.59
N ILE A 65 -10.71 -0.55 -14.60
CA ILE A 65 -9.28 -0.25 -14.46
C ILE A 65 -8.75 0.55 -15.66
N LYS A 66 -9.16 0.20 -16.88
CA LYS A 66 -8.71 0.88 -18.11
C LYS A 66 -9.16 2.34 -18.15
N VAL A 67 -10.41 2.62 -17.76
CA VAL A 67 -10.96 3.98 -17.78
C VAL A 67 -10.41 4.84 -16.63
N ASN A 68 -10.28 4.25 -15.43
CA ASN A 68 -9.95 4.89 -14.14
C ASN A 68 -10.15 6.44 -14.10
N PRO A 69 -11.39 6.91 -13.86
CA PRO A 69 -11.71 8.34 -13.86
C PRO A 69 -11.11 9.09 -12.66
N LYS A 70 -10.72 8.38 -11.59
CA LYS A 70 -10.21 9.00 -10.35
C LYS A 70 -8.80 9.59 -10.49
N LYS A 71 -8.05 9.23 -11.54
CA LYS A 71 -6.70 9.79 -11.81
C LYS A 71 -6.68 11.32 -11.92
N LYS A 72 -7.79 11.95 -12.29
CA LYS A 72 -7.87 13.39 -12.59
C LYS A 72 -8.24 14.28 -11.38
N SER A 73 -8.52 13.71 -10.21
CA SER A 73 -9.07 14.46 -9.07
C SER A 73 -7.97 15.04 -8.16
N THR A 74 -7.88 16.37 -8.12
CA THR A 74 -6.90 17.21 -7.40
C THR A 74 -7.36 17.65 -6.01
N LYS A 75 -7.80 16.72 -5.15
CA LYS A 75 -8.05 17.07 -3.73
C LYS A 75 -6.76 16.91 -2.93
N ASN A 76 -6.50 17.81 -1.98
CA ASN A 76 -5.32 17.89 -1.09
C ASN A 76 -5.08 16.69 -0.15
N ARG A 77 -5.60 15.49 -0.47
CA ARG A 77 -5.41 14.27 0.33
C ARG A 77 -4.42 13.35 -0.37
N LEU A 78 -3.56 12.69 0.41
CA LEU A 78 -2.67 11.66 -0.10
C LEU A 78 -3.49 10.55 -0.76
N ARG A 79 -3.10 10.17 -1.98
CA ARG A 79 -3.78 9.15 -2.77
C ARG A 79 -2.79 8.15 -3.35
N CYS A 80 -3.26 6.94 -3.54
CA CYS A 80 -2.50 5.92 -4.23
C CYS A 80 -2.26 6.33 -5.69
N THR A 81 -1.02 6.33 -6.14
CA THR A 81 -0.65 6.64 -7.53
C THR A 81 -1.19 5.60 -8.53
N ARG A 82 -1.45 4.36 -8.09
CA ARG A 82 -1.96 3.28 -8.94
C ARG A 82 -3.48 3.28 -9.09
N CYS A 83 -4.22 3.29 -7.98
CA CYS A 83 -5.70 3.19 -8.00
C CYS A 83 -6.43 4.48 -7.65
N SER A 84 -5.70 5.55 -7.30
CA SER A 84 -6.24 6.87 -6.91
C SER A 84 -7.18 6.86 -5.70
N SER A 85 -7.21 5.76 -4.93
CA SER A 85 -7.91 5.67 -3.65
C SER A 85 -7.17 6.48 -2.57
N ASP A 86 -7.94 7.08 -1.66
CA ASP A 86 -7.47 7.73 -0.44
C ASP A 86 -7.47 6.80 0.79
N LYS A 87 -7.85 5.53 0.62
CA LYS A 87 -7.76 4.50 1.67
C LYS A 87 -6.31 4.04 1.85
N ILE A 88 -5.54 4.88 2.55
CA ILE A 88 -4.12 4.69 2.83
C ILE A 88 -3.94 4.21 4.27
N ARG A 89 -3.10 3.18 4.46
CA ARG A 89 -2.66 2.73 5.78
C ARG A 89 -1.23 3.21 6.03
N VAL A 90 -0.97 3.69 7.24
CA VAL A 90 0.35 4.08 7.72
C VAL A 90 0.71 3.12 8.84
N GLU A 91 1.83 2.43 8.70
CA GLU A 91 2.31 1.42 9.64
C GLU A 91 3.71 1.82 10.12
N LYS A 92 4.03 1.52 11.38
CA LYS A 92 5.39 1.67 11.90
C LYS A 92 6.10 0.33 11.74
N VAL A 93 7.17 0.31 10.97
CA VAL A 93 7.95 -0.90 10.70
C VAL A 93 9.38 -0.72 11.18
N ALA A 94 9.98 -1.82 11.66
CA ALA A 94 11.39 -1.85 11.98
C ALA A 94 12.21 -1.51 10.73
N TRP A 95 13.19 -0.65 10.90
CA TRP A 95 14.06 -0.19 9.83
C TRP A 95 15.31 -1.06 9.82
N THR A 96 15.44 -1.90 8.78
CA THR A 96 16.43 -2.99 8.75
C THR A 96 17.45 -2.86 7.62
N ASP A 97 17.24 -1.95 6.67
CA ASP A 97 18.19 -1.66 5.58
C ASP A 97 19.08 -0.46 5.94
N THR A 98 20.12 -0.73 6.73
CA THR A 98 21.18 0.22 7.10
C THR A 98 22.45 0.04 6.26
N SER A 99 22.48 -0.93 5.34
CA SER A 99 23.72 -1.45 4.74
C SER A 99 24.41 -0.55 3.72
N ASP A 100 23.75 0.47 3.14
CA ASP A 100 24.33 1.29 2.06
C ASP A 100 23.84 2.76 2.05
N LYS A 101 23.40 3.31 3.18
CA LYS A 101 22.78 4.64 3.24
C LYS A 101 23.53 5.58 4.19
N ILE A 102 24.03 6.69 3.65
CA ILE A 102 24.77 7.72 4.40
C ILE A 102 23.82 8.90 4.66
N GLY A 103 23.42 9.08 5.93
CA GLY A 103 22.59 10.16 6.43
C GLY A 103 22.46 10.14 7.96
N TYR A 104 22.14 11.28 8.59
CA TYR A 104 22.10 11.42 10.06
C TYR A 104 21.13 10.44 10.74
N ALA A 105 19.97 10.19 10.14
CA ALA A 105 19.01 9.20 10.65
C ALA A 105 19.49 7.75 10.46
N ASP A 106 20.49 7.53 9.59
CA ASP A 106 21.04 6.23 9.26
C ASP A 106 22.17 5.87 10.24
N GLU A 107 22.99 6.84 10.63
CA GLU A 107 23.99 6.71 11.69
C GLU A 107 23.34 6.39 13.05
N ILE A 108 22.20 7.00 13.38
CA ILE A 108 21.46 6.72 14.62
C ILE A 108 20.95 5.26 14.64
N ALA A 109 20.46 4.73 13.52
CA ALA A 109 19.96 3.36 13.49
C ALA A 109 21.06 2.30 13.50
N VAL A 110 22.22 2.59 12.91
CA VAL A 110 23.40 1.74 13.07
C VAL A 110 23.87 1.74 14.53
N LEU A 111 23.92 2.91 15.17
CA LEU A 111 24.24 3.01 16.61
C LEU A 111 23.23 2.28 17.49
N ASP A 112 21.93 2.47 17.24
CA ASP A 112 20.86 1.82 17.98
C ASP A 112 20.88 0.30 17.77
N GLY A 113 21.10 -0.17 16.53
CA GLY A 113 21.25 -1.59 16.22
C GLY A 113 22.44 -2.26 16.92
N LEU A 114 23.58 -1.57 17.03
CA LEU A 114 24.74 -2.02 17.81
C LEU A 114 24.46 -2.04 19.32
N GLY A 115 23.52 -1.21 19.80
CA GLY A 115 23.04 -1.16 21.18
C GLY A 115 21.81 -2.04 21.48
N GLY A 116 21.33 -2.84 20.52
CA GLY A 116 20.14 -3.68 20.67
C GLY A 116 18.79 -2.92 20.67
N LYS A 117 18.76 -1.68 20.17
CA LYS A 117 17.56 -0.84 20.02
C LYS A 117 17.05 -0.91 18.58
N GLU A 118 15.75 -1.14 18.43
CA GLU A 118 15.08 -1.13 17.13
C GLU A 118 14.65 0.28 16.75
N THR A 119 15.07 0.77 15.58
CA THR A 119 14.56 2.02 15.02
C THR A 119 13.34 1.73 14.14
N PHE A 120 12.31 2.57 14.25
CA PHE A 120 11.06 2.41 13.51
C PHE A 120 10.87 3.57 12.53
N ARG A 121 10.43 3.27 11.30
CA ARG A 121 10.03 4.26 10.30
C ARG A 121 8.60 4.02 9.83
N GLU A 122 7.97 5.08 9.35
CA GLU A 122 6.62 5.00 8.76
C GLU A 122 6.68 4.40 7.36
N GLN A 123 5.94 3.32 7.18
CA GLN A 123 5.61 2.71 5.89
C GLN A 123 4.19 3.14 5.49
N ILE A 124 4.02 3.50 4.22
CA ILE A 124 2.73 4.00 3.71
C ILE A 124 2.28 3.10 2.56
N ILE A 125 1.13 2.43 2.71
CA ILE A 125 0.61 1.46 1.75
C ILE A 125 -0.84 1.81 1.38
N CYS A 126 -1.23 1.60 0.12
CA CYS A 126 -2.63 1.65 -0.28
C CYS A 126 -3.38 0.39 0.20
N ASN A 127 -4.43 0.57 1.00
CA ASN A 127 -5.19 -0.55 1.54
C ASN A 127 -6.09 -1.26 0.49
N VAL A 128 -6.33 -0.60 -0.66
CA VAL A 128 -7.14 -1.14 -1.76
C VAL A 128 -6.32 -2.06 -2.66
N CYS A 129 -5.15 -1.61 -3.14
CA CYS A 129 -4.38 -2.39 -4.11
C CYS A 129 -3.06 -2.94 -3.55
N GLU A 130 -2.65 -2.60 -2.33
CA GLU A 130 -1.34 -2.96 -1.76
C GLU A 130 -0.14 -2.31 -2.44
N PHE A 131 -0.35 -1.17 -3.11
CA PHE A 131 0.77 -0.39 -3.64
C PHE A 131 1.50 0.32 -2.50
N TRP A 132 2.83 0.18 -2.43
CA TRP A 132 3.66 0.88 -1.45
C TRP A 132 3.90 2.30 -1.95
N ILE A 133 3.39 3.28 -1.21
CA ILE A 133 3.57 4.70 -1.49
C ILE A 133 4.91 5.16 -0.90
N LYS A 134 5.25 4.64 0.28
CA LYS A 134 6.52 4.87 0.95
C LYS A 134 7.03 3.56 1.54
N ASP A 135 8.23 3.17 1.12
CA ASP A 135 8.95 2.01 1.61
C ASP A 135 10.24 2.44 2.31
N PRO A 136 10.28 2.53 3.64
CA PRO A 136 11.48 2.98 4.35
C PRO A 136 12.69 2.06 4.14
N ASN A 137 12.48 0.79 3.74
CA ASN A 137 13.54 -0.19 3.53
C ASN A 137 13.99 -0.28 2.06
N ASN A 138 13.37 0.47 1.14
CA ASN A 138 13.74 0.47 -0.28
C ASN A 138 13.83 1.89 -0.88
N GLU A 139 13.83 2.92 -0.02
CA GLU A 139 14.17 4.29 -0.41
C GLU A 139 15.63 4.33 -0.88
N LYS A 140 15.85 4.51 -2.20
CA LYS A 140 17.17 4.84 -2.75
C LYS A 140 17.57 6.21 -2.19
N SER A 141 18.66 6.26 -1.43
CA SER A 141 19.19 7.52 -0.94
C SER A 141 19.46 8.45 -2.14
N LYS A 142 18.87 9.65 -2.11
CA LYS A 142 19.36 10.73 -2.98
C LYS A 142 20.76 11.03 -2.47
N LYS A 143 21.80 10.70 -3.25
CA LYS A 143 23.19 11.01 -2.93
C LYS A 143 23.27 12.44 -2.39
N SER A 144 23.70 12.54 -1.14
CA SER A 144 23.74 13.78 -0.39
C SER A 144 24.63 14.80 -1.12
N ILE A 145 24.10 16.00 -1.38
CA ILE A 145 24.82 17.13 -2.01
C ILE A 145 26.11 17.49 -1.25
N TRP A 146 26.21 17.07 0.02
CA TRP A 146 27.39 17.23 0.87
C TRP A 146 28.67 16.55 0.34
N HIS A 147 28.58 15.53 -0.53
CA HIS A 147 29.76 14.97 -1.18
C HIS A 147 30.47 15.98 -2.11
N HIS A 148 29.74 16.93 -2.69
CA HIS A 148 30.35 17.96 -3.56
C HIS A 148 31.01 19.10 -2.78
N ILE A 149 30.65 19.30 -1.51
CA ILE A 149 31.21 20.37 -0.68
C ILE A 149 32.52 19.91 0.00
N GLY A 150 32.60 18.64 0.39
CA GLY A 150 33.82 18.05 0.98
C GLY A 150 35.02 18.06 0.03
N ASP A 151 34.81 17.73 -1.25
CA ASP A 151 35.88 17.72 -2.27
C ASP A 151 36.41 19.13 -2.55
N PHE A 152 35.57 20.17 -2.41
CA PHE A 152 35.95 21.57 -2.66
C PHE A 152 36.74 22.17 -1.48
N ILE A 153 36.44 21.75 -0.25
CA ILE A 153 37.17 22.21 0.94
C ILE A 153 38.54 21.52 1.04
N PHE A 154 38.64 20.22 0.73
CA PHE A 154 39.92 19.50 0.83
C PHE A 154 40.95 19.99 -0.19
N THR A 155 40.52 20.45 -1.38
CA THR A 155 41.39 21.04 -2.39
C THR A 155 41.83 22.47 -2.07
N LEU A 156 41.08 23.22 -1.23
CA LEU A 156 41.46 24.57 -0.82
C LEU A 156 42.46 24.62 0.34
N PHE A 157 42.54 23.57 1.16
CA PHE A 157 43.43 23.48 2.33
C PHE A 157 44.67 22.60 2.13
N SER A 158 44.83 22.02 0.93
CA SER A 158 45.99 21.17 0.57
C SER A 158 47.01 21.88 -0.33
N HIS A 159 47.01 23.22 -0.37
CA HIS A 159 47.99 24.00 -1.14
C HIS A 159 48.60 25.15 -0.33
#